data_AF-A0A820U3G3-F1
#
_entry.id   AF-A0A820U3G3-F1
#
_cell.length_a   1.000
_cell.length_b   1.000
_cell.length_c   1.000
_cell.angle_alpha   90.00
_cell.angle_beta   90.00
_cell.angle_gamma   90.00
#
_symmetry.space_group_name_H-M   'P 1'
#
loop_
_entity.id
_entity.type
_entity.pdbx_description
1 polymer ?
#
loop_
_entity_poly.entity_id
_entity_poly.type
_entity_poly.pdbx_seq_one_letter_code
_entity_poly.pdbx_strand_id
1 'polypeptide(L)'
;LFLHRVFGYRGVILFSWLARVFDRSDERSNASLPLPLTIASKTHVNEIRSQSVTYYQALVDARDVPHIRAQTESVTFFGNQEQDQNVYALPGLDYVAHEDVLPYISTERTPIEHELFDKFLIYDPEATPNFVTREHLKSWQTRHHRWLELSDVSKDVTHQIRVTVIPFYMGSRFTQGMSVHWWRYTIRIENLNPTEAVTLRERHWRIFSVAGTLETVRGKGVVGQEPKLSKEYPAFQYSSHVSLSATSGHMWG
;
A
#
# COMPACT_ATOMS: atom_id res chain seq x y z
N LEU A 1 16.80 -9.81 -5.71
CA LEU A 1 16.25 -8.75 -6.61
C LEU A 1 14.93 -9.26 -7.14
N PHE A 2 14.06 -8.40 -7.67
CA PHE A 2 12.81 -8.84 -8.27
C PHE A 2 12.33 -7.91 -9.37
N LEU A 3 11.53 -8.46 -10.29
CA LEU A 3 10.67 -7.69 -11.17
C LEU A 3 9.27 -7.66 -10.57
N HIS A 4 8.64 -6.49 -10.54
CA HIS A 4 7.26 -6.39 -10.08
C HIS A 4 6.33 -7.01 -11.13
N ARG A 5 5.56 -8.04 -10.76
CA ARG A 5 4.70 -8.81 -11.69
C ARG A 5 3.75 -7.94 -12.49
N VAL A 6 3.15 -6.93 -11.85
CA VAL A 6 2.16 -6.05 -12.49
C VAL A 6 2.75 -4.78 -13.09
N PHE A 7 3.61 -4.05 -12.38
CA PHE A 7 4.18 -2.79 -12.87
C PHE A 7 5.49 -2.94 -13.65
N GLY A 8 6.10 -4.13 -13.68
CA GLY A 8 7.26 -4.46 -14.51
C GLY A 8 8.59 -3.82 -14.09
N TYR A 9 8.64 -3.05 -13.01
CA TYR A 9 9.87 -2.40 -12.56
C TYR A 9 10.84 -3.37 -11.88
N ARG A 10 12.13 -3.03 -11.90
CA ARG A 10 13.17 -3.70 -11.11
C ARG A 10 13.19 -3.15 -9.69
N GLY A 11 13.34 -4.05 -8.72
CA GLY A 11 13.46 -3.67 -7.33
C GLY A 11 14.34 -4.59 -6.51
N VAL A 12 14.65 -4.12 -5.31
CA VAL A 12 15.32 -4.89 -4.28
C VAL A 12 14.51 -4.87 -2.99
N ILE A 13 14.30 -6.05 -2.40
CA ILE A 13 13.61 -6.20 -1.13
C ILE A 13 14.56 -5.77 -0.01
N LEU A 14 14.04 -4.97 0.93
CA LEU A 14 14.75 -4.55 2.13
C LEU A 14 14.44 -5.47 3.30
N PHE A 15 13.17 -5.69 3.60
CA PHE A 15 12.70 -6.62 4.64
C PHE A 15 11.23 -6.98 4.42
N SER A 16 10.80 -8.07 5.04
CA SER A 16 9.41 -8.54 5.03
C SER A 16 8.66 -8.13 6.28
N TRP A 17 7.33 -8.06 6.19
CA TRP A 17 6.43 -8.09 7.34
C TRP A 17 5.19 -8.95 7.02
N LEU A 18 4.47 -9.36 8.06
CA LEU A 18 3.19 -10.07 7.93
C LEU A 18 2.06 -9.05 8.04
N ALA A 19 1.24 -8.94 7.01
CA ALA A 19 0.04 -8.11 7.02
C ALA A 19 -1.20 -8.98 7.18
N ARG A 20 -2.20 -8.50 7.92
CA ARG A 20 -3.52 -9.13 7.95
C ARG A 20 -4.34 -8.60 6.78
N VAL A 21 -4.70 -9.48 5.86
CA VAL A 21 -5.47 -9.17 4.66
C VAL A 21 -6.93 -9.53 4.89
N PHE A 22 -7.80 -8.54 4.76
CA PHE A 22 -9.25 -8.67 4.79
C PHE A 22 -9.77 -8.64 3.35
N ASP A 23 -10.06 -9.81 2.78
CA ASP A 23 -10.57 -9.95 1.42
C ASP A 23 -12.09 -10.15 1.45
N ARG A 24 -12.85 -9.16 0.96
CA ARG A 24 -14.32 -9.21 0.89
C ARG A 24 -14.84 -9.87 -0.39
N SER A 25 -13.97 -10.20 -1.34
CA SER A 25 -14.40 -10.82 -2.60
C SER A 25 -14.96 -12.24 -2.41
N ASP A 26 -14.46 -12.97 -1.41
CA ASP A 26 -14.89 -14.34 -1.08
C ASP A 26 -16.32 -14.40 -0.48
N GLU A 27 -16.83 -13.31 0.08
CA GLU A 27 -18.20 -13.30 0.61
C GLU A 27 -19.24 -13.12 -0.50
N ARG A 28 -18.95 -12.32 -1.52
CA ARG A 28 -19.88 -12.06 -2.63
C ARG A 28 -20.01 -13.25 -3.58
N SER A 29 -18.94 -14.03 -3.77
CA SER A 29 -19.01 -15.28 -4.53
C SER A 29 -19.94 -16.29 -3.84
N ASN A 30 -19.87 -16.41 -2.51
CA ASN A 30 -20.72 -17.31 -1.72
C ASN A 30 -22.17 -16.81 -1.54
N ALA A 31 -22.42 -15.50 -1.66
CA ALA A 31 -23.77 -14.92 -1.59
C ALA A 31 -24.64 -15.18 -2.84
N SER A 32 -24.08 -15.81 -3.89
CA SER A 32 -24.79 -16.11 -5.14
C SER A 32 -25.59 -17.42 -5.13
N LEU A 33 -25.58 -18.17 -4.02
CA LEU A 33 -26.41 -19.38 -3.86
C LEU A 33 -27.75 -19.02 -3.19
N PRO A 34 -28.92 -19.42 -3.74
CA PRO A 34 -30.20 -19.20 -3.09
C PRO A 34 -30.26 -19.98 -1.76
N LEU A 35 -30.34 -19.28 -0.64
CA LEU A 35 -30.60 -19.89 0.66
C LEU A 35 -32.05 -20.41 0.72
N PRO A 36 -32.31 -21.63 1.21
CA PRO A 36 -33.66 -22.07 1.53
C PRO A 36 -34.25 -21.19 2.62
N LEU A 37 -35.48 -20.72 2.42
CA LEU A 37 -36.26 -19.95 3.39
C LEU A 37 -36.38 -20.72 4.71
N THR A 38 -35.52 -20.40 5.68
CA THR A 38 -35.66 -20.86 7.06
C THR A 38 -35.51 -19.66 7.97
N ILE A 39 -36.60 -19.35 8.67
CA ILE A 39 -36.69 -18.27 9.65
C ILE A 39 -35.77 -18.65 10.82
N ALA A 40 -34.64 -17.97 10.96
CA ALA A 40 -33.82 -18.03 12.15
C ALA A 40 -33.22 -16.65 12.46
N SER A 41 -33.73 -16.05 13.53
CA SER A 41 -33.18 -14.88 14.21
C SER A 41 -31.79 -15.18 14.76
N LYS A 42 -30.75 -14.86 13.98
CA LYS A 42 -29.38 -14.66 14.49
C LYS A 42 -28.79 -13.47 13.76
N THR A 43 -28.42 -12.44 14.52
CA THR A 43 -27.53 -11.36 14.08
C THR A 43 -26.20 -11.97 13.63
N HIS A 44 -26.12 -12.37 12.36
CA HIS A 44 -24.89 -12.75 11.71
C HIS A 44 -24.09 -11.48 11.42
N VAL A 45 -23.22 -11.11 12.35
CA VAL A 45 -22.05 -10.31 11.99
C VAL A 45 -21.18 -11.26 11.16
N ASN A 46 -21.19 -11.11 9.83
CA ASN A 46 -20.24 -11.82 8.98
C ASN A 46 -18.84 -11.38 9.40
N GLU A 47 -18.11 -12.27 10.08
CA GLU A 47 -16.70 -12.07 10.35
C GLU A 47 -15.93 -12.21 9.04
N ILE A 48 -15.46 -11.08 8.50
CA ILE A 48 -14.55 -11.08 7.35
C ILE A 48 -13.31 -11.88 7.75
N ARG A 49 -13.08 -13.02 7.09
CA ARG A 49 -11.92 -13.86 7.37
C ARG A 49 -10.65 -13.09 7.00
N SER A 50 -9.78 -12.87 7.99
CA SER A 50 -8.46 -12.31 7.75
C SER A 50 -7.45 -13.42 7.44
N GLN A 51 -6.55 -13.17 6.50
CA GLN A 51 -5.43 -14.05 6.18
C GLN A 51 -4.12 -13.30 6.41
N SER A 52 -3.15 -13.93 7.08
CA SER A 52 -1.81 -13.36 7.23
C SER A 52 -1.00 -13.60 5.95
N VAL A 53 -0.65 -12.51 5.24
CA VAL A 53 0.11 -12.56 3.99
C VAL A 53 1.41 -11.77 4.14
N THR A 54 2.49 -12.29 3.58
CA THR A 54 3.79 -11.60 3.58
C THR A 54 3.79 -10.44 2.59
N TYR A 55 4.19 -9.27 3.08
CA TYR A 55 4.50 -8.09 2.28
C TYR A 55 5.96 -7.70 2.47
N TYR A 56 6.46 -6.89 1.56
CA TYR A 56 7.85 -6.46 1.52
C TYR A 56 7.94 -4.95 1.39
N GLN A 57 8.93 -4.37 2.05
CA GLN A 57 9.38 -3.05 1.68
C GLN A 57 10.47 -3.20 0.64
N ALA A 58 10.39 -2.42 -0.44
CA ALA A 58 11.32 -2.51 -1.54
C ALA A 58 11.81 -1.14 -1.99
N LEU A 59 13.02 -1.11 -2.55
CA LEU A 59 13.48 0.00 -3.38
C LEU A 59 13.18 -0.30 -4.84
N VAL A 60 12.69 0.71 -5.54
CA VAL A 60 12.43 0.72 -6.99
C VAL A 60 13.64 1.32 -7.70
N ASP A 61 14.03 0.71 -8.82
CA ASP A 61 15.07 1.26 -9.69
C ASP A 61 14.63 2.59 -10.31
N ALA A 62 15.41 3.65 -10.10
CA ALA A 62 15.09 5.00 -10.57
C ALA A 62 14.92 5.09 -12.09
N ARG A 63 15.59 4.21 -12.85
CA ARG A 63 15.49 4.17 -14.32
C ARG A 63 14.12 3.71 -14.80
N ASP A 64 13.41 2.93 -13.98
CA ASP A 64 12.10 2.39 -14.34
C ASP A 64 10.96 3.33 -13.93
N VAL A 65 11.18 4.22 -12.96
CA VAL A 65 10.18 5.15 -12.40
C VAL A 65 9.39 5.92 -13.48
N PRO A 66 9.99 6.52 -14.51
CA PRO A 66 9.24 7.23 -15.56
C PRO A 66 8.28 6.35 -16.37
N HIS A 67 8.46 5.02 -16.33
CA HIS A 67 7.67 4.05 -17.08
C HIS A 67 6.58 3.38 -16.24
N ILE A 68 6.63 3.53 -14.91
CA ILE A 68 5.63 2.97 -14.00
C ILE A 68 4.38 3.85 -14.05
N ARG A 69 3.25 3.30 -14.48
CA ARG A 69 1.92 3.97 -14.38
C ARG A 69 1.32 3.86 -12.98
N ALA A 70 2.13 4.14 -11.99
CA ALA A 70 1.73 4.38 -10.62
C ALA A 70 2.23 5.77 -10.24
N GLN A 71 1.48 6.49 -9.42
CA GLN A 71 2.04 7.65 -8.77
C GLN A 71 3.05 7.12 -7.74
N THR A 72 4.32 7.00 -8.14
CA THR A 72 5.46 6.74 -7.25
C THR A 72 5.74 8.02 -6.45
N GLU A 73 4.72 8.54 -5.76
CA GLU A 73 4.97 9.56 -4.76
C GLU A 73 5.90 8.96 -3.71
N SER A 74 6.88 9.75 -3.32
CA SER A 74 7.79 9.44 -2.25
C SER A 74 7.03 9.01 -1.00
N VAL A 75 7.45 7.91 -0.37
CA VAL A 75 6.85 7.48 0.89
C VAL A 75 7.11 8.56 1.94
N THR A 76 6.03 9.16 2.43
CA THR A 76 6.11 10.23 3.42
C THR A 76 5.99 9.70 4.85
N PHE A 77 6.75 10.27 5.78
CA PHE A 77 6.65 10.02 7.22
C PHE A 77 7.05 11.26 8.02
N PHE A 78 6.65 11.34 9.29
CA PHE A 78 7.13 12.37 10.20
C PHE A 78 8.49 12.01 10.81
N GLY A 79 9.33 13.02 11.02
CA GLY A 79 10.58 12.87 11.75
C GLY A 79 10.40 12.26 13.13
N ASN A 80 11.41 11.52 13.59
CA ASN A 80 11.34 10.74 14.83
C ASN A 80 11.52 11.60 16.10
N GLN A 81 11.72 12.91 15.98
CA GLN A 81 11.84 13.82 17.12
C GLN A 81 10.52 14.57 17.30
N GLU A 82 10.00 14.62 18.53
CA GLU A 82 8.75 15.35 18.87
C GLU A 82 8.78 16.83 18.46
N GLN A 83 9.96 17.40 18.22
CA GLN A 83 10.16 18.77 17.75
C GLN A 83 10.44 18.88 16.23
N ASP A 84 10.75 17.78 15.55
CA ASP A 84 11.02 17.79 14.11
C ASP A 84 9.70 17.70 13.34
N GLN A 85 9.15 18.88 13.04
CA GLN A 85 7.90 19.03 12.29
C GLN A 85 8.07 18.83 10.78
N ASN A 86 9.18 18.23 10.32
CA ASN A 86 9.39 17.98 8.90
C ASN A 86 8.70 16.69 8.44
N VAL A 87 8.05 16.77 7.29
CA VAL A 87 7.62 15.60 6.53
C VAL A 87 8.79 15.17 5.65
N TYR A 88 9.29 13.97 5.89
CA TYR A 88 10.32 13.37 5.04
C TYR A 88 9.63 12.58 3.95
N ALA A 89 10.16 12.67 2.74
CA ALA A 89 9.64 11.98 1.57
C ALA A 89 10.78 11.14 0.97
N LEU A 90 10.63 9.81 0.95
CA LEU A 90 11.61 8.91 0.34
C LEU A 90 11.14 8.47 -1.05
N PRO A 91 11.71 9.05 -2.13
CA PRO A 91 11.42 8.58 -3.48
C PRO A 91 11.91 7.14 -3.64
N GLY A 92 11.25 6.39 -4.54
CA GLY A 92 11.67 5.03 -4.89
C GLY A 92 11.45 3.97 -3.81
N LEU A 93 10.75 4.28 -2.70
CA LEU A 93 10.32 3.27 -1.72
C LEU A 93 8.92 2.76 -2.08
N ASP A 94 8.70 1.45 -2.06
CA ASP A 94 7.40 0.83 -2.34
C ASP A 94 7.09 -0.32 -1.37
N TYR A 95 5.82 -0.73 -1.34
CA TYR A 95 5.29 -1.81 -0.52
C TYR A 95 4.66 -2.88 -1.41
N VAL A 96 5.25 -4.07 -1.43
CA VAL A 96 4.97 -5.10 -2.44
C VAL A 96 4.42 -6.36 -1.79
N ALA A 97 3.32 -6.89 -2.32
CA ALA A 97 2.78 -8.18 -1.88
C ALA A 97 3.67 -9.32 -2.37
N HIS A 98 3.75 -10.43 -1.61
CA HIS A 98 4.55 -11.58 -2.03
C HIS A 98 4.20 -12.12 -3.42
N GLU A 99 2.93 -12.10 -3.79
CA GLU A 99 2.47 -12.56 -5.11
C GLU A 99 2.97 -11.71 -6.29
N ASP A 100 3.42 -10.48 -6.04
CA ASP A 100 3.91 -9.57 -7.07
C ASP A 100 5.43 -9.60 -7.25
N VAL A 101 6.13 -10.42 -6.47
CA VAL A 101 7.59 -10.55 -6.53
C VAL A 101 7.96 -11.64 -7.54
N LEU A 102 8.57 -11.26 -8.67
CA LEU A 102 9.23 -12.20 -9.58
C LEU A 102 10.74 -12.19 -9.31
N PRO A 103 11.27 -13.13 -8.50
CA PRO A 103 12.66 -13.08 -8.07
C PRO A 103 13.64 -13.32 -9.21
N TYR A 104 14.75 -12.58 -9.21
CA TYR A 104 15.89 -12.82 -10.09
C TYR A 104 17.21 -12.55 -9.38
N ILE A 105 18.31 -13.00 -10.00
CA ILE A 105 19.69 -12.84 -9.53
C ILE A 105 20.45 -12.01 -10.57
N SER A 106 21.35 -11.14 -10.11
CA SER A 106 22.28 -10.39 -10.95
C SER A 106 23.71 -10.60 -10.47
N THR A 107 24.65 -10.61 -11.41
CA THR A 107 26.10 -10.60 -11.14
C THR A 107 26.66 -9.18 -11.03
N GLU A 108 25.86 -8.16 -11.35
CA GLU A 108 26.25 -6.76 -11.22
C GLU A 108 26.39 -6.36 -9.74
N ARG A 109 27.39 -5.51 -9.44
CA ARG A 109 27.59 -5.00 -8.07
C ARG A 109 26.54 -3.96 -7.67
N THR A 110 26.00 -3.24 -8.64
CA THR A 110 25.00 -2.18 -8.47
C THR A 110 23.82 -2.38 -9.44
N PRO A 111 23.01 -3.44 -9.23
CA PRO A 111 21.94 -3.81 -10.15
C PRO A 111 20.73 -2.86 -10.11
N ILE A 112 20.59 -2.08 -9.04
CA ILE A 112 19.49 -1.14 -8.82
C ILE A 112 20.07 0.27 -8.67
N GLU A 113 19.61 1.21 -9.50
CA GLU A 113 19.95 2.62 -9.38
C GLU A 113 19.05 3.29 -8.34
N HIS A 114 19.58 3.51 -7.13
CA HIS A 114 18.85 4.16 -6.05
C HIS A 114 19.80 4.74 -4.98
N GLU A 115 19.54 5.97 -4.48
CA GLU A 115 20.42 6.66 -3.51
C GLU A 115 20.65 5.89 -2.19
N LEU A 116 19.68 5.07 -1.80
CA LEU A 116 19.74 4.26 -0.58
C LEU A 116 20.36 2.87 -0.79
N PHE A 117 20.60 2.43 -2.03
CA PHE A 117 21.03 1.06 -2.31
C PHE A 117 22.34 0.71 -1.60
N ASP A 118 23.40 1.47 -1.87
CA ASP A 118 24.74 1.25 -1.27
C ASP A 118 24.79 1.59 0.23
N LYS A 119 23.83 2.39 0.72
CA LYS A 119 23.69 2.69 2.15
C LYS A 119 23.10 1.51 2.93
N PHE A 120 22.25 0.71 2.29
CA PHE A 120 21.51 -0.37 2.93
C PHE A 120 22.09 -1.76 2.65
N LEU A 121 22.71 -1.96 1.50
CA LEU A 121 23.15 -3.26 1.03
C LEU A 121 24.64 -3.25 0.69
N ILE A 122 25.30 -4.39 0.89
CA ILE A 122 26.66 -4.62 0.45
C ILE A 122 26.69 -5.90 -0.40
N TYR A 123 27.37 -5.83 -1.54
CA TYR A 123 27.57 -6.98 -2.40
C TYR A 123 28.53 -7.97 -1.74
N ASP A 124 28.10 -9.22 -1.62
CA ASP A 124 28.90 -10.34 -1.16
C ASP A 124 28.68 -11.53 -2.12
N PRO A 125 29.68 -11.91 -2.93
CA PRO A 125 29.52 -12.97 -3.92
C PRO A 125 29.33 -14.36 -3.30
N GLU A 126 29.73 -14.56 -2.04
CA GLU A 126 29.61 -15.83 -1.32
C GLU A 126 28.25 -15.96 -0.60
N ALA A 127 27.54 -14.84 -0.41
CA ALA A 127 26.22 -14.83 0.21
C ALA A 127 25.12 -15.22 -0.79
N THR A 128 24.05 -15.84 -0.29
CA THR A 128 22.82 -16.08 -1.06
C THR A 128 21.61 -15.55 -0.27
N PRO A 129 20.95 -14.46 -0.73
CA PRO A 129 21.26 -13.64 -1.91
C PRO A 129 22.60 -12.89 -1.80
N ASN A 130 23.19 -12.52 -2.95
CA ASN A 130 24.51 -11.87 -3.07
C ASN A 130 24.56 -10.43 -2.50
N PHE A 131 23.55 -10.01 -1.75
CA PHE A 131 23.46 -8.70 -1.11
C PHE A 131 23.10 -8.89 0.36
N VAL A 132 24.02 -8.48 1.23
CA VAL A 132 23.88 -8.57 2.68
C VAL A 132 23.46 -7.21 3.23
N THR A 133 22.61 -7.22 4.26
CA THR A 133 22.13 -6.02 4.93
C THR A 133 23.24 -5.33 5.73
N ARG A 134 23.40 -4.01 5.54
CA ARG A 134 24.27 -3.17 6.38
C ARG A 134 23.56 -2.78 7.69
N GLU A 135 24.36 -2.36 8.67
CA GLU A 135 23.83 -1.89 9.96
C GLU A 135 22.90 -0.69 9.84
N HIS A 136 23.12 0.17 8.84
CA HIS A 136 22.27 1.31 8.57
C HIS A 136 20.83 0.89 8.20
N LEU A 137 20.65 -0.21 7.46
CA LEU A 137 19.32 -0.74 7.15
C LEU A 137 18.64 -1.28 8.41
N LYS A 138 19.37 -1.98 9.28
CA LYS A 138 18.83 -2.47 10.56
C LYS A 138 18.39 -1.32 11.46
N SER A 139 19.23 -0.29 11.58
CA SER A 139 18.92 0.94 12.32
C SER A 139 17.72 1.69 11.72
N TRP A 140 17.56 1.66 10.40
CA TRP A 140 16.39 2.20 9.72
C TRP A 140 15.15 1.36 10.04
N GLN A 141 15.23 0.03 9.93
CA GLN A 141 14.14 -0.88 10.24
C GLN A 141 13.66 -0.70 11.68
N THR A 142 14.53 -0.70 12.68
CA THR A 142 14.14 -0.53 14.09
C THR A 142 13.38 0.79 14.34
N ARG A 143 13.73 1.86 13.61
CA ARG A 143 13.04 3.17 13.73
C ARG A 143 11.66 3.19 13.07
N HIS A 144 11.50 2.49 11.94
CA HIS A 144 10.30 2.59 11.12
C HIS A 144 9.36 1.38 11.23
N HIS A 145 9.81 0.25 11.79
CA HIS A 145 9.05 -1.00 11.89
C HIS A 145 7.81 -0.88 12.77
N ARG A 146 7.88 -0.08 13.85
CA ARG A 146 6.75 0.14 14.77
C ARG A 146 5.53 0.78 14.10
N TRP A 147 5.74 1.54 13.03
CA TRP A 147 4.67 2.18 12.26
C TRP A 147 4.09 1.27 11.17
N LEU A 148 4.69 0.09 10.94
CA LEU A 148 4.24 -0.94 9.99
C LEU A 148 3.37 -2.02 10.65
N GLU A 149 3.39 -2.16 11.98
CA GLU A 149 2.60 -3.16 12.71
C GLU A 149 1.07 -3.00 12.54
N LEU A 150 0.60 -1.81 12.12
CA LEU A 150 -0.83 -1.47 12.00
C LEU A 150 -1.36 -1.48 10.55
N SER A 151 -0.60 -1.96 9.58
CA SER A 151 -1.04 -1.94 8.17
C SER A 151 -1.81 -3.21 7.80
N ASP A 152 -3.03 -3.31 8.35
CA ASP A 152 -4.03 -4.24 7.83
C ASP A 152 -4.34 -3.87 6.37
N VAL A 153 -4.43 -4.87 5.50
CA VAL A 153 -4.71 -4.68 4.07
C VAL A 153 -6.19 -5.00 3.83
N SER A 154 -6.91 -4.11 3.17
CA SER A 154 -8.29 -4.36 2.75
C SER A 154 -8.35 -4.57 1.26
N LYS A 155 -9.08 -5.61 0.83
CA LYS A 155 -9.29 -5.93 -0.58
C LYS A 155 -10.76 -6.20 -0.86
N ASP A 156 -11.28 -5.64 -1.94
CA ASP A 156 -12.62 -5.93 -2.43
C ASP A 156 -12.63 -5.96 -3.97
N VAL A 157 -13.56 -6.70 -4.55
CA VAL A 157 -13.73 -6.81 -6.00
C VAL A 157 -15.18 -6.51 -6.36
N THR A 158 -15.37 -5.53 -7.24
CA THR A 158 -16.69 -5.18 -7.78
C THR A 158 -16.60 -5.05 -9.28
N HIS A 159 -17.50 -5.69 -10.03
CA HIS A 159 -17.52 -5.63 -11.50
C HIS A 159 -16.15 -5.90 -12.14
N GLN A 160 -15.41 -6.90 -11.64
CA GLN A 160 -14.05 -7.25 -12.08
C GLN A 160 -12.99 -6.16 -11.81
N ILE A 161 -13.30 -5.13 -11.05
CA ILE A 161 -12.33 -4.15 -10.56
C ILE A 161 -11.97 -4.49 -9.13
N ARG A 162 -10.70 -4.83 -8.91
CA ARG A 162 -10.14 -5.09 -7.59
C ARG A 162 -9.55 -3.81 -7.04
N VAL A 163 -9.87 -3.51 -5.78
CA VAL A 163 -9.26 -2.41 -5.04
C VAL A 163 -8.55 -2.99 -3.83
N THR A 164 -7.28 -2.67 -3.67
CA THR A 164 -6.44 -3.04 -2.53
C THR A 164 -6.00 -1.76 -1.82
N VAL A 165 -6.20 -1.69 -0.50
CA VAL A 165 -5.92 -0.50 0.32
C VAL A 165 -5.00 -0.87 1.47
N ILE A 166 -3.93 -0.09 1.64
CA ILE A 166 -2.97 -0.24 2.75
C ILE A 166 -2.82 1.11 3.45
N PRO A 167 -3.33 1.29 4.69
CA PRO A 167 -3.11 2.48 5.49
C PRO A 167 -1.79 2.40 6.25
N PHE A 168 -1.16 3.55 6.46
CA PHE A 168 0.08 3.74 7.19
C PHE A 168 -0.09 4.93 8.12
N TYR A 169 0.02 4.71 9.42
CA TYR A 169 -0.01 5.81 10.38
C TYR A 169 1.33 6.57 10.33
N MET A 170 1.26 7.89 10.17
CA MET A 170 2.46 8.74 10.08
C MET A 170 2.84 9.38 11.41
N GLY A 171 1.90 9.45 12.35
CA GLY A 171 2.06 10.15 13.64
C GLY A 171 1.02 11.25 13.83
N SER A 172 1.18 12.04 14.90
CA SER A 172 0.31 13.16 15.23
C SER A 172 1.10 14.42 15.57
N ARG A 173 0.42 15.56 15.47
CA ARG A 173 0.95 16.87 15.86
C ARG A 173 -0.06 17.57 16.75
N PHE A 174 0.42 18.21 17.81
CA PHE A 174 -0.39 19.11 18.60
C PHE A 174 -0.31 20.51 17.99
N THR A 175 -1.44 21.08 17.59
CA THR A 175 -1.50 22.41 16.97
C THR A 175 -2.74 23.13 17.48
N GLN A 176 -2.58 24.35 17.95
CA GLN A 176 -3.69 25.22 18.41
C GLN A 176 -4.62 24.55 19.44
N GLY A 177 -4.07 23.76 20.37
CA GLY A 177 -4.86 23.12 21.43
C GLY A 177 -5.50 21.78 21.04
N MET A 178 -5.26 21.28 19.83
CA MET A 178 -5.83 20.02 19.33
C MET A 178 -4.74 19.09 18.77
N SER A 179 -4.92 17.78 18.93
CA SER A 179 -4.07 16.78 18.28
C SER A 179 -4.63 16.42 16.90
N VAL A 180 -3.82 16.59 15.85
CA VAL A 180 -4.14 16.16 14.49
C VAL A 180 -3.29 14.95 14.16
N HIS A 181 -3.95 13.85 13.83
CA HIS A 181 -3.34 12.58 13.47
C HIS A 181 -3.32 12.42 11.95
N TRP A 182 -2.24 11.85 11.40
CA TRP A 182 -2.06 11.73 9.95
C TRP A 182 -1.85 10.30 9.52
N TRP A 183 -2.49 9.94 8.42
CA TRP A 183 -2.30 8.67 7.73
C TRP A 183 -1.96 8.92 6.28
N ARG A 184 -1.07 8.08 5.75
CA ARG A 184 -0.95 7.86 4.31
C ARG A 184 -1.67 6.56 3.98
N TYR A 185 -2.23 6.46 2.79
CA TYR A 185 -2.75 5.20 2.27
C TYR A 185 -2.21 4.98 0.87
N THR A 186 -1.98 3.71 0.55
CA THR A 186 -1.71 3.25 -0.82
C THR A 186 -2.95 2.53 -1.32
N ILE A 187 -3.44 2.94 -2.50
CA ILE A 187 -4.57 2.30 -3.18
C ILE A 187 -4.09 1.78 -4.52
N ARG A 188 -4.31 0.49 -4.74
CA ARG A 188 -4.12 -0.16 -6.04
C ARG A 188 -5.47 -0.56 -6.61
N ILE A 189 -5.69 -0.22 -7.87
CA ILE A 189 -6.90 -0.51 -8.63
C ILE A 189 -6.48 -1.38 -9.81
N GLU A 190 -7.10 -2.55 -9.93
CA GLU A 190 -6.77 -3.52 -10.98
C GLU A 190 -8.04 -3.90 -11.74
N ASN A 191 -7.95 -3.87 -13.06
CA ASN A 191 -8.96 -4.41 -13.96
C ASN A 191 -8.64 -5.89 -14.24
N LEU A 192 -9.49 -6.77 -13.72
CA LEU A 192 -9.39 -8.21 -13.90
C LEU A 192 -10.04 -8.68 -15.21
N ASN A 193 -10.76 -7.80 -15.92
CA ASN A 193 -11.34 -8.12 -17.22
C ASN A 193 -10.25 -8.04 -18.31
N PRO A 194 -9.95 -9.14 -19.03
CA PRO A 194 -8.89 -9.16 -20.03
C PRO A 194 -9.26 -8.48 -21.36
N THR A 195 -10.52 -8.07 -21.52
CA THR A 195 -11.07 -7.59 -22.81
C THR A 195 -11.60 -6.16 -22.75
N GLU A 196 -12.24 -5.76 -21.66
CA GLU A 196 -12.89 -4.46 -21.55
C GLU A 196 -12.02 -3.47 -20.79
N ALA A 197 -11.82 -2.29 -21.35
CA ALA A 197 -11.11 -1.20 -20.68
C ALA A 197 -12.08 -0.28 -19.92
N VAL A 198 -11.70 0.13 -18.71
CA VAL A 198 -12.47 1.07 -17.88
C VAL A 198 -11.67 2.34 -17.61
N THR A 199 -12.33 3.41 -17.17
CA THR A 199 -11.66 4.65 -16.76
C THR A 199 -12.22 5.12 -15.44
N LEU A 200 -11.34 5.37 -14.45
CA LEU A 200 -11.74 5.99 -13.21
C LEU A 200 -12.08 7.45 -13.47
N ARG A 201 -13.31 7.85 -13.13
CA ARG A 201 -13.82 9.21 -13.37
C ARG A 201 -13.83 10.08 -12.12
N GLU A 202 -14.29 9.53 -11.01
CA GLU A 202 -14.54 10.27 -9.79
C GLU A 202 -14.22 9.42 -8.57
N ARG A 203 -13.97 10.09 -7.45
CA ARG A 203 -13.84 9.50 -6.12
C ARG A 203 -14.88 10.11 -5.18
N HIS A 204 -15.38 9.33 -4.24
CA HIS A 204 -16.33 9.79 -3.23
C HIS A 204 -16.02 9.15 -1.88
N TRP A 205 -15.18 9.81 -1.08
CA TRP A 205 -14.79 9.32 0.23
C TRP A 205 -15.75 9.75 1.33
N ARG A 206 -15.99 8.84 2.27
CA ARG A 206 -16.59 9.07 3.58
C ARG A 206 -15.55 8.74 4.63
N ILE A 207 -15.28 9.71 5.52
CA ILE A 207 -14.27 9.62 6.55
C ILE A 207 -14.97 9.86 7.89
N PHE A 208 -15.05 8.82 8.71
CA PHE A 208 -15.68 8.86 10.01
C PHE A 208 -14.63 8.80 11.11
N SER A 209 -14.57 9.81 11.96
CA SER A 209 -13.69 9.82 13.14
C SER A 209 -14.40 9.27 14.37
N VAL A 210 -13.65 8.72 15.33
CA VAL A 210 -14.23 8.27 16.61
C VAL A 210 -14.78 9.40 17.47
N ALA A 211 -14.48 10.66 17.15
CA ALA A 211 -15.12 11.83 17.74
C ALA A 211 -16.56 12.06 17.23
N GLY A 212 -17.04 11.23 16.29
CA GLY A 212 -18.39 11.31 15.73
C GLY A 212 -18.51 12.23 14.51
N THR A 213 -17.39 12.75 13.99
CA THR A 213 -17.37 13.60 12.80
C THR A 213 -17.39 12.73 11.54
N LEU A 214 -18.30 13.04 10.60
CA LEU A 214 -18.34 12.44 9.27
C LEU A 214 -18.02 13.50 8.21
N GLU A 215 -16.90 13.32 7.53
CA GLU A 215 -16.47 14.14 6.41
C GLU A 215 -16.74 13.41 5.09
N THR A 216 -17.11 14.17 4.05
CA THR A 216 -17.32 13.63 2.71
C THR A 216 -16.50 14.41 1.70
N VAL A 217 -15.70 13.69 0.90
CA VAL A 217 -14.87 14.29 -0.15
C VAL A 217 -15.28 13.72 -1.49
N ARG A 218 -15.74 14.58 -2.40
CA ARG A 218 -16.02 14.22 -3.80
C ARG A 218 -15.08 14.98 -4.73
N GLY A 219 -14.63 14.32 -5.78
CA GLY A 219 -13.79 14.99 -6.76
C GLY A 219 -13.52 14.13 -7.99
N LYS A 220 -13.13 14.82 -9.06
CA LYS A 220 -12.72 14.19 -10.30
C LYS A 220 -11.38 13.46 -10.13
N GLY A 221 -11.31 12.24 -10.67
CA GLY A 221 -10.12 11.41 -10.68
C GLY A 221 -9.60 11.04 -9.28
N VAL A 222 -8.37 10.57 -9.26
CA VAL A 222 -7.54 10.37 -8.06
C VAL A 222 -6.21 11.06 -8.33
N VAL A 223 -5.67 11.80 -7.35
CA VAL A 223 -4.36 12.46 -7.46
C VAL A 223 -4.14 13.26 -8.76
N GLY A 224 -5.21 13.92 -9.24
CA GLY A 224 -5.21 14.70 -10.48
C GLY A 224 -5.32 13.88 -11.77
N GLN A 225 -5.53 12.57 -11.70
CA GLN A 225 -5.55 11.65 -12.84
C GLN A 225 -6.87 10.88 -12.96
N GLU A 226 -7.27 10.56 -14.19
CA GLU A 226 -8.37 9.65 -14.54
C GLU A 226 -7.77 8.41 -15.24
N PRO A 227 -7.19 7.46 -14.49
CA PRO A 227 -6.49 6.33 -15.09
C PRO A 227 -7.43 5.45 -15.92
N LYS A 228 -7.00 5.14 -17.15
CA LYS A 228 -7.62 4.12 -18.00
C LYS A 228 -6.97 2.77 -17.74
N LEU A 229 -7.74 1.81 -17.25
CA LEU A 229 -7.30 0.45 -17.00
C LEU A 229 -7.70 -0.42 -18.20
N SER A 230 -6.70 -0.96 -18.89
CA SER A 230 -6.84 -1.73 -20.14
C SER A 230 -6.03 -3.02 -20.04
N LYS A 231 -6.09 -3.88 -21.07
CA LYS A 231 -5.28 -5.10 -21.09
C LYS A 231 -3.78 -4.80 -21.01
N GLU A 232 -3.33 -3.75 -21.68
CA GLU A 232 -1.93 -3.31 -21.71
C GLU A 232 -1.52 -2.66 -20.40
N TYR A 233 -2.46 -2.01 -19.71
CA TYR A 233 -2.25 -1.33 -18.44
C TYR A 233 -3.34 -1.73 -17.45
N PRO A 234 -3.27 -2.94 -16.88
CA PRO A 234 -4.37 -3.50 -16.11
C PRO A 234 -4.46 -2.92 -14.70
N ALA A 235 -3.45 -2.20 -14.23
CA ALA A 235 -3.43 -1.66 -12.87
C ALA A 235 -2.95 -0.21 -12.81
N PHE A 236 -3.42 0.48 -11.78
CA PHE A 236 -2.96 1.80 -11.36
C PHE A 236 -2.80 1.82 -9.84
N GLN A 237 -1.71 2.39 -9.35
CA GLN A 237 -1.45 2.55 -7.92
C GLN A 237 -1.14 4.01 -7.61
N TYR A 238 -1.66 4.50 -6.49
CA TYR A 238 -1.37 5.84 -6.00
C TYR A 238 -1.30 5.85 -4.48
N SER A 239 -0.65 6.88 -3.94
CA SER A 239 -0.66 7.19 -2.52
C SER A 239 -1.29 8.55 -2.30
N SER A 240 -1.91 8.75 -1.13
CA SER A 240 -2.43 10.04 -0.69
C SER A 240 -2.56 10.02 0.84
N HIS A 241 -2.97 11.15 1.41
CA HIS A 241 -3.03 11.34 2.85
C HIS A 241 -4.44 11.65 3.33
N VAL A 242 -4.67 11.43 4.62
CA VAL A 242 -5.84 11.88 5.37
C VAL A 242 -5.41 12.29 6.76
N SER A 243 -6.01 13.35 7.29
CA SER A 243 -5.81 13.80 8.67
C SER A 243 -7.09 13.67 9.46
N LEU A 244 -7.02 13.24 10.71
CA LEU A 244 -8.15 13.21 11.64
C LEU A 244 -7.83 14.03 12.89
N SER A 245 -8.84 14.72 13.41
CA SER A 245 -8.81 15.37 14.74
C SER A 245 -9.06 14.37 15.89
N ALA A 246 -8.91 13.07 15.63
CA ALA A 246 -9.10 11.98 16.57
C ALA A 246 -8.03 10.90 16.36
N THR A 247 -7.83 10.05 17.38
CA THR A 247 -6.79 9.00 17.38
C THR A 247 -7.05 7.87 16.39
N SER A 248 -8.31 7.70 15.95
CA SER A 248 -8.70 6.68 14.98
C SER A 248 -9.96 7.08 14.20
N GLY A 249 -10.23 6.33 13.14
CA GLY A 249 -11.40 6.50 12.30
C GLY A 249 -11.50 5.41 11.23
N HIS A 250 -12.57 5.47 10.45
CA HIS A 250 -12.84 4.59 9.32
C HIS A 250 -13.00 5.43 8.06
N MET A 251 -12.44 4.95 6.93
CA MET A 251 -12.54 5.60 5.64
C MET A 251 -13.01 4.58 4.59
N TRP A 252 -14.02 4.94 3.80
CA TRP A 252 -14.57 4.11 2.73
C TRP A 252 -15.22 4.97 1.65
N GLY A 253 -15.46 4.42 0.46
CA GLY A 253 -16.08 5.16 -0.64
C GLY A 253 -15.82 4.57 -2.01
#